data_AF-A0A7W0VML9-F1
#
_entry.id   AF-A0A7W0VML9-F1
#
_cell.length_a   1.000
_cell.length_b   1.000
_cell.length_c   1.000
_cell.angle_alpha   90.00
_cell.angle_beta   90.00
_cell.angle_gamma   90.00
#
_symmetry.space_group_name_H-M   'P 1'
#
loop_
_entity.id
_entity.type
_entity.pdbx_description
1 polymer ?
#
loop_
_entity_poly.entity_id
_entity_poly.type
_entity_poly.pdbx_seq_one_letter_code
_entity_poly.pdbx_strand_id
1 'polypeptide(L)'
;MDAIIWEGAAVTVMTRIDWSRPQRIPAIEAPARLPAGLGASIMNLLAERARDAGIPALRYAGPYPTSALYQALLRSFRTTATEEEFTRDALDRAVRGAVDELPYDFVPAPHARRSITGGHVELRDGLERAVIHGVAFARGQGITRLAHDNGGVFVHGAVDDHVDDNVDVDVDVVVHAEVWFGDRPWARVATLSPGGELVDGPHPLPRCESAVIGKTFPPALRDAIADLVTEAVPAPLATDARALLIASQISWADLGARAARRTADGFEVHAALWERLAPVGLARVALALAEALAPVVAAAIIADVALR
;
A
#
# COMPACT_ATOMS: atom_id res chain seq x y z
N MET A 1 -11.45 16.09 21.54
CA MET A 1 -11.11 15.77 20.14
C MET A 1 -10.79 17.07 19.44
N ASP A 2 -9.82 17.07 18.54
CA ASP A 2 -9.49 18.21 17.68
C ASP A 2 -10.00 17.92 16.26
N ALA A 3 -10.58 18.92 15.61
CA ALA A 3 -11.03 18.78 14.22
C ALA A 3 -9.84 18.82 13.27
N ILE A 4 -9.81 17.90 12.31
CA ILE A 4 -8.93 17.97 11.15
C ILE A 4 -9.67 18.77 10.08
N ILE A 5 -9.11 19.93 9.73
CA ILE A 5 -9.66 20.85 8.73
C ILE A 5 -8.84 20.72 7.44
N TRP A 6 -9.53 20.52 6.32
CA TRP A 6 -8.95 20.50 4.98
C TRP A 6 -9.72 21.47 4.09
N GLU A 7 -9.01 22.35 3.37
CA GLU A 7 -9.62 23.35 2.48
C GLU A 7 -10.76 24.17 3.15
N GLY A 8 -10.61 24.45 4.44
CA GLY A 8 -11.59 25.22 5.22
C GLY A 8 -12.80 24.42 5.76
N ALA A 9 -12.89 23.12 5.47
CA ALA A 9 -13.95 22.25 5.96
C ALA A 9 -13.42 21.19 6.95
N ALA A 10 -14.20 20.87 7.99
CA ALA A 10 -13.89 19.77 8.90
C ALA A 10 -14.14 18.42 8.20
N VAL A 11 -13.10 17.59 8.08
CA VAL A 11 -13.18 16.29 7.39
C VAL A 11 -13.35 15.10 8.35
N THR A 12 -12.73 15.17 9.53
CA THR A 12 -12.85 14.18 10.62
C THR A 12 -12.33 14.82 11.91
N VAL A 13 -12.43 14.12 13.03
CA VAL A 13 -11.76 14.51 14.29
C VAL A 13 -10.68 13.50 14.68
N MET A 14 -9.77 13.94 15.54
CA MET A 14 -8.74 13.10 16.17
C MET A 14 -8.64 13.35 17.68
N THR A 15 -8.09 12.38 18.41
CA THR A 15 -7.74 12.58 19.82
C THR A 15 -6.76 13.75 19.95
N ARG A 16 -7.03 14.64 20.92
CA ARG A 16 -6.21 15.83 21.16
C ARG A 16 -4.79 15.45 21.56
N ILE A 17 -3.80 16.12 20.96
CA ILE A 17 -2.36 15.91 21.17
C ILE A 17 -1.68 17.24 21.50
N ASP A 18 -0.77 17.20 22.47
CA ASP A 18 0.24 18.23 22.62
C ASP A 18 1.35 18.00 21.59
N TRP A 19 1.33 18.77 20.50
CA TRP A 19 2.28 18.64 19.41
C TRP A 19 3.71 19.04 19.78
N SER A 20 3.91 19.76 20.89
CA SER A 20 5.25 20.09 21.38
C SER A 20 5.92 18.92 22.10
N ARG A 21 5.11 17.99 22.63
CA ARG A 21 5.58 16.82 23.38
C ARG A 21 4.57 15.67 23.27
N PRO A 22 4.40 15.07 22.08
CA PRO A 22 3.38 14.05 21.87
C PRO A 22 3.68 12.79 22.69
N GLN A 23 2.68 12.30 23.43
CA GLN A 23 2.84 11.13 24.31
C GLN A 23 2.15 9.87 23.80
N ARG A 24 1.29 9.99 22.78
CA ARG A 24 0.45 8.89 22.28
C ARG A 24 0.14 9.06 20.79
N ILE A 25 -0.14 7.95 20.13
CA ILE A 25 -0.65 7.93 18.76
C ILE A 25 -2.15 8.26 18.82
N PRO A 26 -2.64 9.27 18.08
CA PRO A 26 -4.04 9.67 18.14
C PRO A 26 -4.93 8.64 17.43
N ALA A 27 -6.12 8.39 17.97
CA ALA A 27 -7.20 7.81 17.21
C ALA A 27 -7.78 8.87 16.25
N ILE A 28 -8.06 8.47 15.01
CA ILE A 28 -8.77 9.28 14.02
C ILE A 28 -10.11 8.59 13.79
N GLU A 29 -11.21 9.32 13.93
CA GLU A 29 -12.56 8.74 13.89
C GLU A 29 -12.90 8.15 12.51
N ALA A 30 -12.72 8.95 11.45
CA ALA A 30 -13.03 8.55 10.08
C ALA A 30 -11.81 8.76 9.16
N PRO A 31 -10.77 7.91 9.27
CA PRO A 31 -9.53 8.09 8.52
C PRO A 31 -9.73 8.03 7.00
N ALA A 32 -10.77 7.32 6.53
CA ALA A 32 -11.14 7.25 5.12
C ALA A 32 -11.64 8.59 4.53
N ARG A 33 -12.02 9.57 5.36
CA ARG A 33 -12.39 10.93 4.93
C ARG A 33 -11.19 11.85 4.72
N LEU A 34 -10.00 11.43 5.17
CA LEU A 34 -8.79 12.20 4.94
C LEU A 34 -8.42 12.16 3.45
N PRO A 35 -7.95 13.28 2.88
CA PRO A 35 -7.28 13.28 1.59
C PRO A 35 -6.18 12.22 1.53
N ALA A 36 -6.00 11.66 0.33
CA ALA A 36 -4.99 10.62 0.11
C ALA A 36 -3.61 11.07 0.58
N GLY A 37 -2.97 10.25 1.42
CA GLY A 37 -1.64 10.53 1.97
C GLY A 37 -1.61 11.49 3.18
N LEU A 38 -2.70 12.16 3.53
CA LEU A 38 -2.74 13.06 4.69
C LEU A 38 -2.52 12.30 6.00
N GLY A 39 -3.19 11.15 6.19
CA GLY A 39 -3.01 10.31 7.38
C GLY A 39 -1.55 9.89 7.58
N ALA A 40 -0.86 9.50 6.50
CA ALA A 40 0.56 9.17 6.57
C ALA A 40 1.44 10.37 6.90
N SER A 41 1.12 11.54 6.36
CA SER A 41 1.85 12.79 6.64
C SER A 41 1.68 13.20 8.11
N ILE A 42 0.48 13.04 8.68
CA ILE A 42 0.21 13.28 10.10
C ILE A 42 1.03 12.33 10.98
N MET A 43 1.10 11.04 10.61
CA MET A 43 1.90 10.05 11.36
C MET A 43 3.40 10.34 11.30
N ASN A 44 3.91 10.78 10.14
CA ASN A 44 5.32 11.15 10.02
C ASN A 44 5.65 12.40 10.84
N LEU A 45 4.79 13.43 10.77
CA LEU A 45 4.93 14.63 11.60
C LEU A 45 4.89 14.28 13.09
N LEU A 46 4.01 13.39 13.50
CA LEU A 46 3.95 12.92 14.89
C LEU A 46 5.29 12.26 15.32
N ALA A 47 5.86 11.41 14.47
CA ALA A 47 7.14 10.77 14.72
C ALA A 47 8.31 11.78 14.77
N GLU A 48 8.32 12.77 13.87
CA GLU A 48 9.29 13.87 13.91
C GLU A 48 9.22 14.62 15.24
N ARG A 49 8.02 15.07 15.63
CA ARG A 49 7.81 15.82 16.87
C ARG A 49 8.17 15.01 18.12
N ALA A 50 7.83 13.73 18.13
CA ALA A 50 8.18 12.84 19.24
C ALA A 50 9.69 12.66 19.37
N ARG A 51 10.38 12.41 18.24
CA ARG A 51 11.84 12.28 18.20
C ARG A 51 12.53 13.55 18.66
N ASP A 52 12.12 14.70 18.13
CA ASP A 52 12.71 16.00 18.45
C ASP A 52 12.48 16.38 19.93
N ALA A 53 11.37 15.94 20.52
CA ALA A 53 11.07 16.09 21.95
C ALA A 53 11.75 15.03 22.86
N GLY A 54 12.53 14.10 22.29
CA GLY A 54 13.21 13.03 23.03
C GLY A 54 12.27 11.97 23.62
N ILE A 55 11.09 11.77 23.02
CA ILE A 55 10.13 10.75 23.45
C ILE A 55 10.57 9.38 22.91
N PRO A 56 10.84 8.38 23.78
CA PRO A 56 11.43 7.11 23.35
C PRO A 56 10.43 6.21 22.61
N ALA A 57 9.15 6.29 22.95
CA ALA A 57 8.08 5.52 22.31
C ALA A 57 6.71 6.19 22.55
N LEU A 58 5.78 5.90 21.65
CA LEU A 58 4.36 6.22 21.80
C LEU A 58 3.54 4.94 21.78
N ARG A 59 2.36 4.97 22.38
CA ARG A 59 1.39 3.87 22.33
C ARG A 59 0.14 4.30 21.59
N TYR A 60 -0.53 3.34 20.97
CA TYR A 60 -1.83 3.57 20.35
C TYR A 60 -2.94 3.46 21.39
N ALA A 61 -3.74 4.52 21.48
CA ALA A 61 -4.91 4.62 22.33
C ALA A 61 -6.15 4.80 21.44
N GLY A 62 -6.69 3.68 20.95
CA GLY A 62 -7.87 3.72 20.11
C GLY A 62 -8.55 2.36 19.93
N PRO A 63 -9.80 2.38 19.42
CA PRO A 63 -10.62 1.18 19.31
C PRO A 63 -10.27 0.29 18.11
N TYR A 64 -9.50 0.80 17.14
CA TYR A 64 -9.31 0.15 15.85
C TYR A 64 -7.84 -0.22 15.55
N PRO A 65 -7.24 -1.20 16.25
CA PRO A 65 -5.90 -1.67 15.91
C PRO A 65 -5.95 -2.63 14.72
N THR A 66 -6.21 -2.10 13.53
CA THR A 66 -6.36 -2.89 12.30
C THR A 66 -5.01 -3.17 11.64
N SER A 67 -4.95 -4.19 10.78
CA SER A 67 -3.79 -4.44 9.91
C SER A 67 -3.40 -3.19 9.10
N ALA A 68 -4.39 -2.48 8.54
CA ALA A 68 -4.13 -1.26 7.79
C ALA A 68 -3.49 -0.16 8.65
N LEU A 69 -3.94 0.00 9.89
CA LEU A 69 -3.31 0.93 10.84
C LEU A 69 -1.89 0.47 11.20
N TYR A 70 -1.70 -0.81 11.53
CA TYR A 70 -0.39 -1.36 11.86
C TYR A 70 0.63 -1.07 10.75
N GLN A 71 0.28 -1.39 9.49
CA GLN A 71 1.12 -1.12 8.32
C GLN A 71 1.35 0.38 8.11
N ALA A 72 0.36 1.24 8.38
CA ALA A 72 0.52 2.68 8.31
C ALA A 72 1.48 3.21 9.39
N LEU A 73 1.45 2.66 10.61
CA LEU A 73 2.33 3.03 11.72
C LEU A 73 3.78 2.64 11.42
N LEU A 74 4.03 1.45 10.87
CA LEU A 74 5.38 0.99 10.52
C LEU A 74 6.11 1.91 9.53
N ARG A 75 5.39 2.77 8.81
CA ARG A 75 5.99 3.79 7.93
C ARG A 75 6.69 4.91 8.68
N SER A 76 6.26 5.24 9.90
CA SER A 76 6.81 6.36 10.69
C SER A 76 7.33 5.92 12.07
N PHE A 77 7.16 4.65 12.41
CA PHE A 77 7.54 4.08 13.70
C PHE A 77 8.18 2.71 13.54
N ARG A 78 8.87 2.25 14.57
CA ARG A 78 9.35 0.87 14.72
C ARG A 78 8.70 0.25 15.95
N THR A 79 8.42 -1.04 15.90
CA THR A 79 7.87 -1.79 17.04
C THR A 79 8.37 -3.23 17.00
N THR A 80 8.38 -3.89 18.15
CA THR A 80 8.64 -5.33 18.27
C THR A 80 7.37 -6.16 18.19
N ALA A 81 6.19 -5.52 18.29
CA ALA A 81 4.92 -6.20 18.16
C ALA A 81 4.71 -6.68 16.72
N THR A 82 4.26 -7.91 16.56
CA THR A 82 3.79 -8.45 15.29
C THR A 82 2.41 -7.88 14.92
N GLU A 83 2.04 -7.99 13.63
CA GLU A 83 0.69 -7.58 13.18
C GLU A 83 -0.41 -8.38 13.88
N GLU A 84 -0.22 -9.69 14.06
CA GLU A 84 -1.16 -10.56 14.76
C GLU A 84 -1.38 -10.13 16.21
N GLU A 85 -0.30 -9.83 16.93
CA GLU A 85 -0.38 -9.30 18.30
C GLU A 85 -1.13 -7.97 18.36
N PHE A 86 -0.85 -7.05 17.44
CA PHE A 86 -1.51 -5.75 17.39
C PHE A 86 -3.02 -5.89 17.10
N THR A 87 -3.40 -6.81 16.22
CA THR A 87 -4.78 -6.94 15.71
C THR A 87 -5.67 -7.89 16.50
N ARG A 88 -5.12 -8.69 17.42
CA ARG A 88 -5.80 -9.82 18.10
C ARG A 88 -7.21 -9.51 18.63
N ASP A 89 -7.39 -8.35 19.27
CA ASP A 89 -8.66 -7.98 19.91
C ASP A 89 -9.40 -6.85 19.19
N ALA A 90 -9.06 -6.58 17.92
CA ALA A 90 -9.56 -5.40 17.19
C ALA A 90 -11.09 -5.34 17.13
N LEU A 91 -11.76 -6.48 16.90
CA LEU A 91 -13.22 -6.54 16.81
C LEU A 91 -13.89 -6.28 18.17
N ASP A 92 -13.43 -6.94 19.22
CA ASP A 92 -13.98 -6.77 20.58
C ASP A 92 -13.78 -5.32 21.08
N ARG A 93 -12.61 -4.74 20.83
CA ARG A 93 -12.31 -3.34 21.15
C ARG A 93 -13.20 -2.37 20.39
N ALA A 94 -13.46 -2.63 19.11
CA ALA A 94 -14.37 -1.84 18.30
C ALA A 94 -15.80 -1.87 18.87
N VAL A 95 -16.32 -3.05 19.20
CA VAL A 95 -17.67 -3.23 19.78
C VAL A 95 -17.81 -2.50 21.11
N ARG A 96 -16.79 -2.52 21.96
CA ARG A 96 -16.80 -1.84 23.27
C ARG A 96 -16.46 -0.35 23.20
N GLY A 97 -16.05 0.17 22.05
CA GLY A 97 -15.54 1.55 21.92
C GLY A 97 -14.30 1.80 22.78
N ALA A 98 -13.44 0.78 22.92
CA ALA A 98 -12.31 0.80 23.85
C ALA A 98 -11.24 1.83 23.45
N VAL A 99 -10.79 2.65 24.40
CA VAL A 99 -9.78 3.72 24.18
C VAL A 99 -8.55 3.58 25.08
N ASP A 100 -8.45 2.47 25.81
CA ASP A 100 -7.26 2.12 26.58
C ASP A 100 -6.05 1.88 25.66
N GLU A 101 -4.85 2.13 26.19
CA GLU A 101 -3.61 1.97 25.44
C GLU A 101 -3.29 0.50 25.19
N LEU A 102 -2.87 0.20 23.95
CA LEU A 102 -2.24 -1.08 23.69
C LEU A 102 -0.83 -1.13 24.29
N PRO A 103 -0.39 -2.29 24.81
CA PRO A 103 0.89 -2.44 25.48
C PRO A 103 2.08 -2.54 24.49
N TYR A 104 1.96 -1.92 23.31
CA TYR A 104 2.93 -2.00 22.23
C TYR A 104 3.59 -0.65 22.02
N ASP A 105 4.89 -0.59 22.25
CA ASP A 105 5.70 0.60 22.05
C ASP A 105 6.00 0.80 20.57
N PHE A 106 5.71 2.00 20.07
CA PHE A 106 6.07 2.48 18.74
C PHE A 106 7.14 3.55 18.88
N VAL A 107 8.39 3.17 18.59
CA VAL A 107 9.56 4.05 18.63
C VAL A 107 9.52 4.99 17.43
N PRO A 108 9.59 6.32 17.62
CA PRO A 108 9.61 7.28 16.51
C PRO A 108 10.74 7.00 15.54
N ALA A 109 10.38 6.86 14.27
CA ALA A 109 11.33 6.66 13.20
C ALA A 109 10.79 7.38 11.95
N PRO A 110 10.84 8.72 11.93
CA PRO A 110 10.33 9.50 10.80
C PRO A 110 11.20 9.28 9.56
N HIS A 111 10.60 9.48 8.39
CA HIS A 111 11.28 9.50 7.11
C HIS A 111 11.33 10.93 6.55
N ALA A 112 12.40 11.25 5.82
CA ALA A 112 12.47 12.44 5.01
C ALA A 112 11.59 12.27 3.76
N ARG A 113 10.88 13.34 3.39
CA ARG A 113 10.11 13.40 2.15
C ARG A 113 10.80 14.31 1.16
N ARG A 114 11.09 13.80 -0.04
CA ARG A 114 11.67 14.59 -1.13
C ARG A 114 10.70 14.62 -2.30
N SER A 115 10.39 15.82 -2.79
CA SER A 115 9.56 15.97 -3.99
C SER A 115 10.33 15.52 -5.23
N ILE A 116 9.63 14.86 -6.15
CA ILE A 116 10.12 14.51 -7.48
C ILE A 116 9.06 14.86 -8.51
N THR A 117 9.43 14.90 -9.79
CA THR A 117 8.45 15.09 -10.86
C THR A 117 7.34 14.04 -10.76
N GLY A 118 6.08 14.49 -10.73
CA GLY A 118 4.92 13.61 -10.62
C GLY A 118 4.62 13.07 -9.22
N GLY A 119 5.41 13.43 -8.18
CA GLY A 119 5.09 13.01 -6.82
C GLY A 119 6.21 13.22 -5.78
N HIS A 120 6.49 12.20 -4.98
CA HIS A 120 7.51 12.27 -3.92
C HIS A 120 8.09 10.90 -3.57
N VAL A 121 9.23 10.90 -2.91
CA VAL A 121 9.85 9.72 -2.29
C VAL A 121 9.94 9.87 -0.78
N GLU A 122 9.96 8.74 -0.09
CA GLU A 122 10.15 8.62 1.35
C GLU A 122 11.50 7.93 1.59
N LEU A 123 12.36 8.63 2.33
CA LEU A 123 13.77 8.30 2.54
C LEU A 123 14.07 8.17 4.03
N ARG A 124 14.80 7.13 4.40
CA ARG A 124 15.35 6.99 5.77
C ARG A 124 16.76 6.45 5.70
N ASP A 125 16.89 5.14 5.64
CA ASP A 125 18.15 4.42 5.37
C ASP A 125 18.22 4.06 3.87
N GLY A 126 17.96 5.08 3.03
CA GLY A 126 17.72 4.95 1.59
C GLY A 126 16.24 4.99 1.19
N LEU A 127 15.97 4.75 -0.09
CA LEU A 127 14.63 4.80 -0.68
C LEU A 127 13.71 3.68 -0.16
N GLU A 128 12.75 4.00 0.71
CA GLU A 128 11.77 3.04 1.26
C GLU A 128 10.49 2.98 0.40
N ARG A 129 10.07 4.12 -0.16
CA ARG A 129 8.83 4.25 -0.93
C ARG A 129 8.90 5.41 -1.93
N ALA A 130 8.19 5.26 -3.05
CA ALA A 130 7.92 6.33 -3.99
C ALA A 130 6.41 6.44 -4.22
N VAL A 131 5.87 7.65 -4.30
CA VAL A 131 4.50 7.91 -4.74
C VAL A 131 4.57 8.74 -6.01
N ILE A 132 4.14 8.17 -7.14
CA ILE A 132 4.25 8.76 -8.47
C ILE A 132 2.86 8.72 -9.10
N HIS A 133 2.35 9.89 -9.49
CA HIS A 133 0.99 10.07 -10.03
C HIS A 133 -0.10 9.41 -9.14
N GLY A 134 0.08 9.48 -7.81
CA GLY A 134 -0.84 8.90 -6.83
C GLY A 134 -0.72 7.39 -6.62
N VAL A 135 0.16 6.70 -7.37
CA VAL A 135 0.47 5.27 -7.19
C VAL A 135 1.66 5.14 -6.27
N ALA A 136 1.58 4.26 -5.29
CA ALA A 136 2.65 4.06 -4.33
C ALA A 136 3.41 2.76 -4.55
N PHE A 137 4.73 2.87 -4.65
CA PHE A 137 5.68 1.79 -4.82
C PHE A 137 6.49 1.68 -3.54
N ALA A 138 6.53 0.51 -2.92
CA ALA A 138 7.30 0.25 -1.70
C ALA A 138 8.22 -0.96 -1.90
N ARG A 139 9.22 -1.11 -1.03
CA ARG A 139 10.03 -2.33 -0.99
C ARG A 139 9.15 -3.55 -0.65
N GLY A 140 9.54 -4.71 -1.17
CA GLY A 140 8.90 -5.99 -0.83
C GLY A 140 8.07 -6.59 -1.96
N GLN A 141 7.15 -7.47 -1.59
CA GLN A 141 6.27 -8.19 -2.51
C GLN A 141 4.96 -7.42 -2.69
N GLY A 142 4.43 -7.44 -3.91
CA GLY A 142 3.20 -6.75 -4.27
C GLY A 142 3.19 -6.33 -5.72
N ILE A 143 2.03 -5.85 -6.18
CA ILE A 143 1.84 -5.43 -7.57
C ILE A 143 2.62 -4.14 -7.85
N THR A 144 2.57 -3.16 -6.95
CA THR A 144 3.34 -1.92 -7.06
C THR A 144 4.54 -1.99 -6.13
N ARG A 145 5.74 -2.16 -6.68
CA ARG A 145 6.95 -2.36 -5.89
C ARG A 145 8.14 -1.57 -6.40
N LEU A 146 9.05 -1.30 -5.47
CA LEU A 146 10.41 -0.87 -5.75
C LEU A 146 11.26 -2.12 -5.96
N ALA A 147 11.68 -2.36 -7.20
CA ALA A 147 12.56 -3.47 -7.57
C ALA A 147 14.00 -2.95 -7.76
N HIS A 148 14.99 -3.67 -7.26
CA HIS A 148 16.39 -3.36 -7.53
C HIS A 148 16.82 -4.07 -8.80
N ASP A 149 17.55 -3.38 -9.67
CA ASP A 149 18.24 -4.06 -10.76
C ASP A 149 19.47 -4.76 -10.19
N ASN A 150 19.52 -6.09 -10.28
CA ASN A 150 20.72 -6.84 -9.91
C ASN A 150 21.78 -6.81 -11.03
N GLY A 151 21.53 -6.12 -12.16
CA GLY A 151 22.45 -6.06 -13.29
C GLY A 151 22.47 -4.75 -14.11
N GLY A 152 21.80 -3.69 -13.66
CA GLY A 152 21.73 -2.41 -14.36
C GLY A 152 22.88 -1.48 -13.96
N VAL A 153 23.93 -1.40 -14.77
CA VAL A 153 25.05 -0.48 -14.57
C VAL A 153 24.67 0.90 -15.09
N PHE A 154 24.67 1.92 -14.22
CA PHE A 154 24.68 3.32 -14.62
C PHE A 154 26.09 3.89 -14.42
N VAL A 155 26.66 4.48 -15.48
CA VAL A 155 27.94 5.19 -15.41
C VAL A 155 27.64 6.69 -15.34
N HIS A 156 28.02 7.34 -14.24
CA HIS A 156 27.99 8.80 -14.14
C HIS A 156 29.26 9.38 -14.80
N GLY A 157 29.10 10.06 -15.94
CA GLY A 157 30.18 10.88 -16.53
C GLY A 157 30.08 11.00 -18.05
N ALA A 158 30.32 12.20 -18.57
CA ALA A 158 30.62 12.37 -19.99
C ALA A 158 31.91 11.60 -20.29
N VAL A 159 31.85 10.66 -21.24
CA VAL A 159 33.02 9.91 -21.68
C VAL A 159 33.93 10.88 -22.43
N ASP A 160 34.91 11.44 -21.73
CA ASP A 160 36.10 11.98 -22.38
C ASP A 160 36.97 10.78 -22.77
N ASP A 161 37.41 10.77 -24.02
CA ASP A 161 37.95 9.63 -24.79
C ASP A 161 39.37 9.18 -24.35
N HIS A 162 39.71 9.33 -23.07
CA HIS A 162 40.97 8.92 -22.46
C HIS A 162 40.70 8.06 -21.23
N VAL A 163 40.49 6.76 -21.45
CA VAL A 163 40.28 5.78 -20.38
C VAL A 163 41.62 5.31 -19.84
N ASP A 164 41.88 5.66 -18.58
CA ASP A 164 42.88 5.02 -17.73
C ASP A 164 42.25 3.72 -17.18
N ASP A 165 42.93 2.58 -17.31
CA ASP A 165 42.40 1.22 -17.05
C ASP A 165 42.06 0.91 -15.56
N ASN A 166 42.03 1.91 -14.67
CA ASN A 166 41.79 1.76 -13.24
C ASN A 166 40.81 2.82 -12.67
N VAL A 167 39.67 3.03 -13.33
CA VAL A 167 38.56 3.75 -12.70
C VAL A 167 37.70 2.74 -11.96
N ASP A 168 37.69 2.81 -10.63
CA ASP A 168 36.63 2.20 -9.81
C ASP A 168 35.29 2.80 -10.28
N VAL A 169 34.56 2.08 -11.13
CA VAL A 169 33.22 2.47 -11.55
C VAL A 169 32.31 2.19 -10.37
N ASP A 170 31.90 3.24 -9.66
CA ASP A 170 30.86 3.15 -8.64
C ASP A 170 29.56 2.75 -9.36
N VAL A 171 29.20 1.47 -9.24
CA VAL A 171 27.99 0.93 -9.87
C VAL A 171 26.81 1.35 -9.00
N ASP A 172 26.17 2.45 -9.35
CA ASP A 172 24.97 2.89 -8.68
C ASP A 172 23.83 1.89 -8.94
N VAL A 173 23.44 1.15 -7.89
CA VAL A 173 22.28 0.25 -7.93
C VAL A 173 21.02 1.09 -8.09
N VAL A 174 20.48 1.13 -9.31
CA VAL A 174 19.21 1.83 -9.55
C VAL A 174 18.02 1.04 -9.01
N VAL A 175 16.97 1.78 -8.65
CA VAL A 175 15.70 1.26 -8.13
C VAL A 175 14.58 1.57 -9.12
N HIS A 176 13.86 0.56 -9.56
CA HIS A 176 12.74 0.71 -10.47
C HIS A 176 11.40 0.72 -9.72
N ALA A 177 10.58 1.73 -9.98
CA ALA A 177 9.18 1.75 -9.58
C ALA A 177 8.36 1.00 -10.64
N GLU A 178 7.90 -0.20 -10.30
CA GLU A 178 7.33 -1.13 -11.26
C GLU A 178 5.95 -1.65 -10.83
N VAL A 179 5.11 -1.90 -11.82
CA VAL A 179 3.83 -2.62 -11.69
C VAL A 179 4.03 -4.04 -12.21
N TRP A 180 3.67 -5.03 -11.40
CA TRP A 180 3.90 -6.44 -11.65
C TRP A 180 2.58 -7.21 -11.71
N PHE A 181 2.47 -8.09 -12.69
CA PHE A 181 1.40 -9.08 -12.78
C PHE A 181 2.05 -10.44 -13.00
N GLY A 182 2.13 -11.23 -11.93
CA GLY A 182 2.92 -12.46 -11.89
C GLY A 182 4.42 -12.22 -11.69
N ASP A 183 5.23 -13.05 -12.33
CA ASP A 183 6.69 -13.13 -12.12
C ASP A 183 7.49 -12.14 -12.98
N ARG A 184 6.82 -11.23 -13.70
CA ARG A 184 7.49 -10.25 -14.57
C ARG A 184 6.85 -8.86 -14.44
N PRO A 185 7.64 -7.78 -14.59
CA PRO A 185 7.08 -6.44 -14.61
C PRO A 185 6.16 -6.30 -15.83
N TRP A 186 4.98 -5.74 -15.59
CA TRP A 186 4.07 -5.31 -16.64
C TRP A 186 4.44 -3.92 -17.15
N ALA A 187 4.81 -3.02 -16.23
CA ALA A 187 5.23 -1.66 -16.54
C ALA A 187 6.32 -1.18 -15.58
N ARG A 188 7.30 -0.46 -16.11
CA ARG A 188 8.24 0.34 -15.32
C ARG A 188 7.82 1.80 -15.43
N VAL A 189 7.43 2.37 -14.30
CA VAL A 189 6.91 3.75 -14.21
C VAL A 189 8.06 4.74 -14.04
N ALA A 190 9.09 4.39 -13.29
CA ALA A 190 10.26 5.26 -13.12
C ALA A 190 11.50 4.46 -12.75
N THR A 191 12.65 5.08 -12.96
CA THR A 191 13.94 4.66 -12.40
C THR A 191 14.41 5.74 -11.43
N LEU A 192 14.79 5.31 -10.23
CA LEU A 192 15.19 6.16 -9.13
C LEU A 192 16.62 5.79 -8.69
N SER A 193 17.40 6.78 -8.29
CA SER A 193 18.67 6.52 -7.60
C SER A 193 18.40 5.97 -6.19
N PRO A 194 19.41 5.36 -5.51
CA PRO A 194 19.27 4.95 -4.10
C PRO A 194 18.83 6.09 -3.16
N GLY A 195 19.23 7.33 -3.49
CA GLY A 195 18.85 8.56 -2.79
C GLY A 195 17.46 9.08 -3.15
N GLY A 196 16.73 8.38 -4.03
CA GLY A 196 15.37 8.71 -4.45
C GLY A 196 15.27 9.84 -5.48
N GLU A 197 16.37 10.14 -6.18
CA GLU A 197 16.34 11.07 -7.31
C GLU A 197 15.78 10.38 -8.54
N LEU A 198 15.02 11.10 -9.35
CA LEU A 198 14.43 10.58 -10.56
C LEU A 198 15.47 10.55 -11.67
N VAL A 199 15.87 9.34 -12.09
CA VAL A 199 16.84 9.10 -13.16
C VAL A 199 16.13 9.03 -14.51
N ASP A 200 14.96 8.36 -14.56
CA ASP A 200 14.13 8.22 -15.76
C ASP A 200 12.65 8.11 -15.40
N GLY A 201 11.77 8.60 -16.28
CA GLY A 201 10.33 8.73 -16.06
C GLY A 201 9.91 10.08 -15.45
N PRO A 202 8.72 10.19 -14.82
CA PRO A 202 7.70 9.15 -14.74
C PRO A 202 7.06 8.87 -16.11
N HIS A 203 6.97 7.59 -16.46
CA HIS A 203 6.33 7.10 -17.67
C HIS A 203 4.85 6.80 -17.41
N PRO A 204 3.96 7.08 -18.38
CA PRO A 204 2.56 6.66 -18.26
C PRO A 204 2.48 5.13 -18.21
N LEU A 205 1.50 4.60 -17.46
CA LEU A 205 1.21 3.18 -17.51
C LEU A 205 0.71 2.80 -18.92
N PRO A 206 1.21 1.71 -19.50
CA PRO A 206 0.73 1.24 -20.80
C PRO A 206 -0.75 0.86 -20.69
N ARG A 207 -1.51 1.07 -21.76
CA ARG A 207 -2.88 0.53 -21.85
C ARG A 207 -2.81 -0.99 -21.93
N CYS A 208 -3.74 -1.66 -21.27
CA CYS A 208 -3.86 -3.10 -21.41
C CYS A 208 -4.62 -3.45 -22.70
N GLU A 209 -3.92 -4.00 -23.68
CA GLU A 209 -4.52 -4.52 -24.90
C GLU A 209 -4.91 -5.98 -24.67
N SER A 210 -6.14 -6.20 -24.21
CA SER A 210 -6.65 -7.54 -23.93
C SER A 210 -8.04 -7.74 -24.47
N ALA A 211 -8.26 -8.89 -25.14
CA ALA A 211 -9.56 -9.28 -25.68
C ALA A 211 -10.59 -9.65 -24.60
N VAL A 212 -10.18 -9.73 -23.32
CA VAL A 212 -11.11 -10.03 -22.23
C VAL A 212 -11.67 -8.79 -21.54
N ILE A 213 -11.13 -7.59 -21.79
CA ILE A 213 -11.62 -6.36 -21.18
C ILE A 213 -13.13 -6.18 -21.42
N GLY A 214 -13.85 -5.82 -20.36
CA GLY A 214 -15.31 -5.67 -20.35
C GLY A 214 -16.08 -6.99 -20.23
N LYS A 215 -15.44 -8.15 -20.39
CA LYS A 215 -16.12 -9.45 -20.24
C LYS A 215 -16.30 -9.80 -18.77
N THR A 216 -17.48 -10.34 -18.46
CA THR A 216 -17.83 -10.86 -17.14
C THR A 216 -17.32 -12.29 -16.98
N PHE A 217 -16.95 -12.64 -15.75
CA PHE A 217 -16.53 -13.99 -15.40
C PHE A 217 -17.73 -14.94 -15.55
N PRO A 218 -17.54 -16.10 -16.22
CA PRO A 218 -18.55 -17.15 -16.21
C PRO A 218 -18.88 -17.59 -14.77
N PRO A 219 -20.13 -18.01 -14.47
CA PRO A 219 -20.52 -18.42 -13.13
C PRO A 219 -19.59 -19.45 -12.49
N ALA A 220 -19.19 -20.49 -13.24
CA ALA A 220 -18.28 -21.53 -12.74
C ALA A 220 -16.89 -20.98 -12.35
N LEU A 221 -16.38 -19.98 -13.08
CA LEU A 221 -15.12 -19.33 -12.71
C LEU A 221 -15.30 -18.47 -11.45
N ARG A 222 -16.40 -17.72 -11.37
CA ARG A 222 -16.73 -16.92 -10.18
C ARG A 222 -16.85 -17.79 -8.93
N ASP A 223 -17.50 -18.95 -9.04
CA ASP A 223 -17.66 -19.90 -7.93
C ASP A 223 -16.28 -20.41 -7.46
N ALA A 224 -15.43 -20.84 -8.39
CA ALA A 224 -14.08 -21.31 -8.06
C ALA A 224 -13.19 -20.20 -7.44
N ILE A 225 -13.29 -18.98 -7.94
CA ILE A 225 -12.56 -17.83 -7.35
C ILE A 225 -13.11 -17.47 -5.97
N ALA A 226 -14.42 -17.58 -5.76
CA ALA A 226 -15.01 -17.34 -4.44
C ALA A 226 -14.45 -18.30 -3.39
N ASP A 227 -14.28 -19.59 -3.74
CA ASP A 227 -13.68 -20.57 -2.84
C ASP A 227 -12.21 -20.21 -2.53
N LEU A 228 -11.40 -19.83 -3.52
CA LEU A 228 -10.00 -19.42 -3.29
C LEU A 228 -9.89 -18.13 -2.48
N VAL A 229 -10.75 -17.14 -2.72
CA VAL A 229 -10.77 -15.90 -1.93
C VAL A 229 -11.15 -16.18 -0.48
N THR A 230 -12.05 -17.14 -0.24
CA THR A 230 -12.47 -17.57 1.10
C THR A 230 -11.27 -18.08 1.91
N GLU A 231 -10.32 -18.75 1.27
CA GLU A 231 -9.06 -19.21 1.90
C GLU A 231 -8.05 -18.08 2.10
N ALA A 232 -8.09 -17.04 1.25
CA ALA A 232 -7.14 -15.93 1.27
C ALA A 232 -7.55 -14.76 2.19
N VAL A 233 -8.81 -14.68 2.61
CA VAL A 233 -9.28 -13.69 3.59
C VAL A 233 -9.15 -14.21 5.02
N PRO A 234 -9.09 -13.32 6.05
CA PRO A 234 -9.16 -13.75 7.44
C PRO A 234 -10.37 -14.64 7.71
N ALA A 235 -10.18 -15.73 8.46
CA ALA A 235 -11.22 -16.75 8.71
C ALA A 235 -12.58 -16.19 9.16
N PRO A 236 -12.69 -15.13 9.99
CA PRO A 236 -13.97 -14.54 10.36
C PRO A 236 -14.76 -13.94 9.18
N LEU A 237 -14.08 -13.55 8.09
CA LEU A 237 -14.70 -12.95 6.90
C LEU A 237 -15.02 -13.98 5.81
N ALA A 238 -14.59 -15.23 5.97
CA ALA A 238 -14.67 -16.27 4.94
C ALA A 238 -16.09 -16.46 4.37
N THR A 239 -17.08 -16.67 5.24
CA THR A 239 -18.48 -16.88 4.84
C THR A 239 -19.06 -15.67 4.11
N ASP A 240 -18.83 -14.46 4.62
CA ASP A 240 -19.34 -13.22 4.04
C ASP A 240 -18.64 -12.90 2.71
N ALA A 241 -17.34 -13.17 2.60
CA ALA A 241 -16.58 -13.01 1.37
C ALA A 241 -17.11 -13.90 0.26
N ARG A 242 -17.39 -15.17 0.57
CA ARG A 242 -18.00 -16.09 -0.38
C ARG A 242 -19.37 -15.61 -0.83
N ALA A 243 -20.25 -15.27 0.11
CA ALA A 243 -21.60 -14.80 -0.20
C ALA A 243 -21.58 -13.54 -1.07
N LEU A 244 -20.71 -12.58 -0.74
CA LEU A 244 -20.56 -11.33 -1.48
C LEU A 244 -20.08 -11.56 -2.92
N LEU A 245 -19.08 -12.43 -3.12
CA LEU A 245 -18.55 -12.73 -4.45
C LEU A 245 -19.58 -13.45 -5.33
N ILE A 246 -20.33 -14.41 -4.78
CA ILE A 246 -21.38 -15.12 -5.51
C ILE A 246 -22.52 -14.18 -5.94
N ALA A 247 -22.88 -13.22 -5.08
CA ALA A 247 -23.90 -12.23 -5.39
C ALA A 247 -23.40 -11.12 -6.33
N SER A 248 -22.09 -10.91 -6.44
CA SER A 248 -21.49 -9.82 -7.22
C SER A 248 -21.21 -10.20 -8.67
N GLN A 249 -21.19 -9.21 -9.55
CA GLN A 249 -20.56 -9.34 -10.86
C GLN A 249 -19.04 -9.26 -10.72
N ILE A 250 -18.29 -10.08 -11.48
CA ILE A 250 -16.84 -9.93 -11.60
C ILE A 250 -16.49 -9.77 -13.07
N SER A 251 -15.78 -8.71 -13.44
CA SER A 251 -15.40 -8.43 -14.83
C SER A 251 -13.92 -8.07 -14.98
N TRP A 252 -13.42 -8.24 -16.21
CA TRP A 252 -12.08 -7.80 -16.57
C TRP A 252 -12.07 -6.32 -16.95
N ALA A 253 -11.04 -5.59 -16.52
CA ALA A 253 -10.87 -4.17 -16.83
C ALA A 253 -9.39 -3.79 -17.03
N ASP A 254 -9.14 -2.61 -17.57
CA ASP A 254 -7.84 -1.93 -17.45
C ASP A 254 -7.88 -1.04 -16.20
N LEU A 255 -7.08 -1.40 -15.19
CA LEU A 255 -7.10 -0.76 -13.87
C LEU A 255 -5.80 0.01 -13.59
N GLY A 256 -4.94 0.17 -14.59
CA GLY A 256 -3.61 0.76 -14.46
C GLY A 256 -2.77 0.02 -13.42
N ALA A 257 -2.44 0.67 -12.31
CA ALA A 257 -1.58 0.07 -11.29
C ALA A 257 -2.30 -0.86 -10.29
N ARG A 258 -3.62 -1.02 -10.40
CA ARG A 258 -4.42 -1.80 -9.43
C ARG A 258 -4.68 -3.21 -9.93
N ALA A 259 -4.60 -4.18 -9.02
CA ALA A 259 -5.01 -5.57 -9.28
C ALA A 259 -6.51 -5.69 -9.51
N ALA A 260 -7.27 -5.08 -8.61
CA ALA A 260 -8.71 -5.19 -8.53
C ALA A 260 -9.31 -3.94 -7.89
N ARG A 261 -10.62 -3.76 -8.08
CA ARG A 261 -11.39 -2.63 -7.55
C ARG A 261 -12.82 -3.07 -7.28
N ARG A 262 -13.44 -2.52 -6.22
CA ARG A 262 -14.88 -2.60 -5.98
C ARG A 262 -15.62 -1.58 -6.84
N THR A 263 -16.69 -2.00 -7.49
CA THR A 263 -17.64 -1.17 -8.23
C THR A 263 -18.99 -1.13 -7.51
N ALA A 264 -19.98 -0.41 -8.06
CA ALA A 264 -21.34 -0.44 -7.52
C ALA A 264 -21.91 -1.87 -7.56
N ASP A 265 -21.75 -2.56 -8.69
CA ASP A 265 -22.41 -3.84 -8.97
C ASP A 265 -21.55 -5.07 -8.66
N GLY A 266 -20.28 -4.87 -8.26
CA GLY A 266 -19.38 -5.99 -8.10
C GLY A 266 -17.91 -5.63 -7.97
N PHE A 267 -17.07 -6.39 -8.67
CA PHE A 267 -15.62 -6.24 -8.65
C PHE A 267 -15.08 -6.26 -10.08
N GLU A 268 -14.03 -5.50 -10.30
CA GLU A 268 -13.23 -5.54 -11.52
C GLU A 268 -11.85 -6.06 -11.19
N VAL A 269 -11.27 -6.84 -12.10
CA VAL A 269 -9.91 -7.36 -12.00
C VAL A 269 -9.12 -7.01 -13.26
N HIS A 270 -7.83 -6.70 -13.09
CA HIS A 270 -7.01 -6.21 -14.19
C HIS A 270 -6.77 -7.31 -15.25
N ALA A 271 -7.12 -7.02 -16.50
CA ALA A 271 -6.96 -7.94 -17.63
C ALA A 271 -5.50 -8.35 -17.91
N ALA A 272 -4.51 -7.57 -17.46
CA ALA A 272 -3.10 -7.93 -17.59
C ALA A 272 -2.75 -9.21 -16.81
N LEU A 273 -3.49 -9.56 -15.76
CA LEU A 273 -3.36 -10.84 -15.07
C LEU A 273 -3.66 -12.02 -16.02
N TRP A 274 -4.71 -11.91 -16.83
CA TRP A 274 -5.03 -12.93 -17.84
C TRP A 274 -3.94 -13.03 -18.90
N GLU A 275 -3.60 -11.91 -19.55
CA GLU A 275 -2.64 -11.90 -20.66
C GLU A 275 -1.25 -12.43 -20.24
N ARG A 276 -0.83 -12.15 -19.02
CA ARG A 276 0.50 -12.53 -18.53
C ARG A 276 0.55 -13.93 -17.94
N LEU A 277 -0.53 -14.39 -17.30
CA LEU A 277 -0.51 -15.65 -16.55
C LEU A 277 -1.20 -16.81 -17.27
N ALA A 278 -2.20 -16.55 -18.11
CA ALA A 278 -2.89 -17.63 -18.84
C ALA A 278 -1.93 -18.47 -19.72
N PRO A 279 -0.93 -17.88 -20.43
CA PRO A 279 0.06 -18.66 -21.16
C PRO A 279 0.94 -19.56 -20.28
N VAL A 280 1.07 -19.24 -18.99
CA VAL A 280 1.89 -19.98 -18.03
C VAL A 280 1.08 -21.02 -17.26
N GLY A 281 -0.24 -20.88 -17.21
CA GLY A 281 -1.18 -21.88 -16.70
C GLY A 281 -2.33 -21.29 -15.89
N LEU A 282 -3.50 -21.92 -16.02
CA LEU A 282 -4.74 -21.45 -15.39
C LEU A 282 -4.70 -21.48 -13.85
N ALA A 283 -3.92 -22.39 -13.25
CA ALA A 283 -3.73 -22.41 -11.80
C ALA A 283 -3.08 -21.12 -11.28
N ARG A 284 -2.10 -20.57 -12.01
CA ARG A 284 -1.46 -19.30 -11.67
C ARG A 284 -2.41 -18.11 -11.83
N VAL A 285 -3.26 -18.14 -12.86
CA VAL A 285 -4.32 -17.16 -13.04
C VAL A 285 -5.25 -17.17 -11.82
N ALA A 286 -5.72 -18.36 -11.41
CA ALA A 286 -6.66 -18.49 -10.30
C ALA A 286 -6.09 -17.96 -8.97
N LEU A 287 -4.83 -18.31 -8.65
CA LEU A 287 -4.15 -17.80 -7.45
C LEU A 287 -3.99 -16.27 -7.49
N ALA A 288 -3.53 -15.72 -8.60
CA ALA A 288 -3.34 -14.27 -8.72
C ALA A 288 -4.66 -13.49 -8.68
N LEU A 289 -5.75 -14.08 -9.20
CA LEU A 289 -7.10 -13.52 -9.07
C LEU A 289 -7.56 -13.50 -7.61
N ALA A 290 -7.32 -14.57 -6.86
CA ALA A 290 -7.66 -14.63 -5.43
C ALA A 290 -6.86 -13.60 -4.62
N GLU A 291 -5.55 -13.51 -4.84
CA GLU A 291 -4.67 -12.52 -4.20
C GLU A 291 -5.10 -11.07 -4.53
N ALA A 292 -5.52 -10.81 -5.77
CA ALA A 292 -6.00 -9.51 -6.19
C ALA A 292 -7.34 -9.14 -5.53
N LEU A 293 -8.27 -10.08 -5.43
CA LEU A 293 -9.64 -9.84 -4.95
C LEU A 293 -9.74 -9.83 -3.42
N ALA A 294 -9.02 -10.71 -2.71
CA ALA A 294 -9.12 -10.86 -1.26
C ALA A 294 -9.08 -9.53 -0.47
N PRO A 295 -8.11 -8.61 -0.67
CA PRO A 295 -8.08 -7.36 0.08
C PRO A 295 -9.26 -6.43 -0.26
N VAL A 296 -9.73 -6.43 -1.51
CA VAL A 296 -10.83 -5.58 -1.97
C VAL A 296 -12.18 -6.10 -1.44
N VAL A 297 -12.35 -7.41 -1.39
CA VAL A 297 -13.53 -8.08 -0.84
C VAL A 297 -13.60 -7.89 0.67
N ALA A 298 -12.49 -8.12 1.40
CA ALA A 298 -12.43 -7.90 2.84
C ALA A 298 -12.77 -6.44 3.21
N ALA A 299 -12.22 -5.47 2.46
CA ALA A 299 -12.53 -4.06 2.67
C ALA A 299 -14.02 -3.74 2.43
N ALA A 300 -14.65 -4.35 1.42
CA ALA A 300 -16.06 -4.15 1.13
C ALA A 300 -16.96 -4.67 2.28
N ILE A 301 -16.66 -5.86 2.81
CA ILE A 301 -17.41 -6.43 3.94
C ILE A 301 -17.31 -5.53 5.18
N ILE A 302 -16.09 -5.08 5.51
CA ILE A 302 -15.86 -4.20 6.67
C ILE A 302 -16.63 -2.89 6.51
N ALA A 303 -16.65 -2.31 5.30
CA ALA A 303 -17.40 -1.09 5.02
C ALA A 303 -18.92 -1.31 5.18
N ASP A 304 -19.45 -2.43 4.71
CA ASP A 304 -20.88 -2.76 4.83
C ASP A 304 -21.30 -2.97 6.29
N VAL A 305 -20.43 -3.58 7.11
CA VAL A 305 -20.67 -3.74 8.55
C VAL A 305 -20.66 -2.39 9.27
N ALA A 306 -19.73 -1.49 8.91
CA ALA A 306 -19.62 -0.17 9.54
C ALA A 306 -20.80 0.77 9.23
N LEU A 307 -21.60 0.46 8.21
CA LEU A 307 -22.79 1.23 7.82
C LEU A 307 -24.10 0.69 8.46
N ARG A 308 -24.05 -0.43 9.17
CA ARG A 308 -25.19 -1.01 9.91
C ARG A 308 -25.18 -0.54 11.36
#